data_AF-A0A350YKY4-F1
#
_entry.id   AF-A0A350YKY4-F1
#
_cell.length_a   1.000
_cell.length_b   1.000
_cell.length_c   1.000
_cell.angle_alpha   90.00
_cell.angle_beta   90.00
_cell.angle_gamma   90.00
#
_symmetry.space_group_name_H-M   'P 1'
#
loop_
_entity.id
_entity.type
_entity.pdbx_description
1 polymer ?
#
loop_
_entity_poly.entity_id
_entity_poly.type
_entity_poly.pdbx_seq_one_letter_code
_entity_poly.pdbx_strand_id
1 'polypeptide(L)'
;MRVLSSALFLCILLAAAPVLAGNVSYADMRGKWQSTQCTAPMSPAAMARNPESAANDLNSETARRNAFTAEVQNYMNCLSQEAHRDAEAISYMITKTAQEMIDQSMAQANPAPSGWGTEKK
;
A
#
# COMPACT_ATOMS: atom_id res chain seq x y z
N MET A 1 -40.03 1.41 2.52
CA MET A 1 -38.65 1.79 2.89
C MET A 1 -37.75 0.56 3.13
N ARG A 2 -37.67 -0.39 2.18
CA ARG A 2 -36.78 -1.57 2.31
C ARG A 2 -35.58 -1.55 1.36
N VAL A 3 -35.62 -0.70 0.32
CA VAL A 3 -34.57 -0.61 -0.71
C VAL A 3 -33.37 0.24 -0.27
N LEU A 4 -33.58 1.22 0.62
CA LEU A 4 -32.50 2.07 1.14
C LEU A 4 -31.47 1.29 1.97
N SER A 5 -31.88 0.24 2.67
CA SER A 5 -30.98 -0.53 3.53
C SER A 5 -29.99 -1.39 2.72
N SER A 6 -30.41 -1.90 1.57
CA SER A 6 -29.58 -2.75 0.70
C SER A 6 -28.53 -1.94 -0.07
N ALA A 7 -28.89 -0.71 -0.50
CA ALA A 7 -27.95 0.18 -1.18
C ALA A 7 -26.83 0.68 -0.24
N LEU A 8 -27.17 0.97 1.01
CA LEU A 8 -26.18 1.38 2.02
C LEU A 8 -25.17 0.26 2.33
N PHE A 9 -25.65 -0.99 2.41
CA PHE A 9 -24.80 -2.14 2.69
C PHE A 9 -23.81 -2.42 1.54
N LEU A 10 -24.24 -2.21 0.29
CA LEU A 10 -23.39 -2.36 -0.89
C LEU A 10 -22.28 -1.29 -0.93
N CYS A 11 -22.59 -0.04 -0.56
CA CYS A 11 -21.60 1.04 -0.48
C CYS A 11 -20.54 0.78 0.60
N ILE A 12 -20.91 0.19 1.75
CA ILE A 12 -19.96 -0.16 2.81
C ILE A 12 -19.02 -1.30 2.37
N LEU A 13 -19.52 -2.26 1.59
CA LEU A 13 -18.72 -3.36 1.05
C LEU A 13 -17.72 -2.89 -0.02
N LEU A 14 -18.07 -1.89 -0.83
CA LEU A 14 -17.17 -1.31 -1.84
C LEU A 14 -16.04 -0.47 -1.23
N ALA A 15 -16.24 0.08 -0.02
CA ALA A 15 -15.21 0.81 0.71
C ALA A 15 -14.19 -0.11 1.42
N ALA A 16 -14.45 -1.42 1.47
CA ALA A 16 -13.59 -2.41 2.13
C ALA A 16 -12.57 -3.07 1.19
N ALA A 17 -12.43 -2.59 -0.05
CA ALA A 17 -11.32 -2.98 -0.90
C ALA A 17 -10.01 -2.67 -0.15
N PRO A 18 -8.99 -3.54 -0.19
CA PRO A 18 -7.70 -3.25 0.41
C PRO A 18 -7.13 -2.02 -0.30
N VAL A 19 -7.25 -0.86 0.35
CA VAL A 19 -6.63 0.37 -0.12
C VAL A 19 -5.15 0.22 0.17
N LEU A 20 -4.41 -0.24 -0.83
CA LEU A 20 -2.96 -0.10 -0.81
C LEU A 20 -2.66 1.39 -0.70
N ALA A 21 -1.82 1.72 0.26
CA ALA A 21 -1.45 3.10 0.52
C ALA A 21 -0.45 3.61 -0.53
N GLY A 22 0.30 2.71 -1.18
CA GLY A 22 1.12 3.00 -2.34
C GLY A 22 0.58 2.41 -3.64
N ASN A 23 1.11 2.92 -4.75
CA ASN A 23 0.89 2.39 -6.08
C ASN A 23 2.17 1.73 -6.61
N VAL A 24 2.02 0.53 -7.18
CA VAL A 24 3.09 -0.13 -7.92
C VAL A 24 2.90 0.13 -9.41
N SER A 25 3.90 0.73 -10.04
CA SER A 25 4.01 0.85 -11.49
C SER A 25 5.13 -0.06 -12.00
N TYR A 26 4.95 -0.65 -13.17
CA TYR A 26 5.95 -1.51 -13.79
C TYR A 26 6.45 -0.82 -15.06
N ALA A 27 7.74 -0.47 -15.08
CA ALA A 27 8.41 0.07 -16.26
C ALA A 27 9.77 -0.63 -16.41
N ASP A 28 10.15 -1.00 -17.64
CA ASP A 28 11.45 -1.59 -17.96
C ASP A 28 11.81 -2.84 -17.12
N MET A 29 10.83 -3.72 -16.87
CA MET A 29 10.95 -4.90 -15.98
C MET A 29 11.37 -4.57 -14.53
N ARG A 30 11.21 -3.31 -14.10
CA ARG A 30 11.44 -2.87 -12.72
C ARG A 30 10.12 -2.39 -12.12
N GLY A 31 9.77 -2.93 -10.97
CA GLY A 31 8.70 -2.39 -10.15
C GLY A 31 9.15 -1.09 -9.49
N LYS A 32 8.38 -0.02 -9.67
CA LYS A 32 8.51 1.23 -8.92
C LYS A 32 7.29 1.35 -8.01
N TRP A 33 7.52 1.31 -6.71
CA TRP A 33 6.51 1.61 -5.71
C TRP A 33 6.57 3.10 -5.36
N GLN A 34 5.42 3.74 -5.30
CA GLN A 34 5.27 5.15 -4.94
C GLN A 34 4.17 5.30 -3.90
N SER A 35 4.49 5.93 -2.77
CA SER A 35 3.53 6.24 -1.73
C SER A 35 2.46 7.24 -2.19
N THR A 36 1.23 7.09 -1.69
CA THR A 36 0.17 8.09 -1.85
C THR A 36 -0.18 8.84 -0.57
N GLN A 37 0.34 8.40 0.58
CA GLN A 37 0.02 8.99 1.89
C GLN A 37 1.16 9.83 2.48
N CYS A 38 2.42 9.50 2.16
CA CYS A 38 3.59 10.20 2.69
C CYS A 38 3.95 11.39 1.80
N THR A 39 3.99 12.58 2.38
CA THR A 39 4.38 13.81 1.67
C THR A 39 5.88 14.07 1.85
N ALA A 40 6.60 14.17 0.73
CA ALA A 40 8.02 14.52 0.77
C ALA A 40 8.21 15.96 1.26
N PRO A 41 9.12 16.21 2.22
CA PRO A 41 9.40 17.56 2.69
C PRO A 41 10.10 18.38 1.61
N MET A 42 9.85 19.69 1.59
CA MET A 42 10.50 20.60 0.66
C MET A 42 11.89 20.97 1.18
N SER A 43 12.91 20.80 0.35
CA SER A 43 14.28 21.21 0.70
C SER A 43 14.34 22.71 0.98
N PRO A 44 15.01 23.15 2.05
CA PRO A 44 15.25 24.57 2.27
C PRO A 44 16.09 25.16 1.14
N ALA A 45 15.84 26.43 0.82
CA ALA A 45 16.59 27.14 -0.20
C ALA A 45 18.08 27.17 0.13
N ALA A 46 18.93 27.12 -0.89
CA ALA A 46 20.36 27.27 -0.70
C ALA A 46 20.68 28.72 -0.30
N MET A 47 21.45 28.89 0.77
CA MET A 47 22.02 30.19 1.11
C MET A 47 23.00 30.62 0.00
N ALA A 48 22.96 31.90 -0.37
CA ALA A 48 23.99 32.47 -1.25
C ALA A 48 25.37 32.30 -0.58
N ARG A 49 26.37 31.87 -1.35
CA ARG A 49 27.74 31.71 -0.84
C ARG A 49 28.34 33.10 -0.60
N ASN A 50 28.22 33.61 0.62
CA ASN A 50 28.92 34.80 1.06
C ASN A 50 29.94 34.41 2.15
N PRO A 51 31.26 34.51 1.89
CA PRO A 51 32.27 34.21 2.89
C PRO A 51 32.26 35.16 4.09
N GLU A 52 31.56 36.30 4.01
CA GLU A 52 31.37 37.26 5.09
C GLU A 52 29.99 37.16 5.77
N SER A 53 29.24 36.07 5.55
CA SER A 53 27.96 35.85 6.23
C SER A 53 28.11 35.97 7.75
N ALA A 54 27.25 36.77 8.38
CA ALA A 54 27.28 36.94 9.83
C ALA A 54 27.01 35.58 10.52
N ALA A 55 27.63 35.36 11.69
CA ALA A 55 27.47 34.10 12.42
C ALA A 55 26.00 33.75 12.73
N ASN A 56 25.15 34.78 12.92
CA ASN A 56 23.71 34.61 13.12
C ASN A 56 23.01 34.01 11.90
N ASP A 57 23.40 34.40 10.69
CA ASP A 57 22.82 33.89 9.45
C ASP A 57 23.16 32.39 9.28
N LEU A 58 24.42 32.03 9.53
CA LEU A 58 24.89 30.64 9.50
C LEU A 58 24.19 29.76 10.54
N ASN A 59 24.01 30.26 11.76
CA ASN A 59 23.28 29.55 12.81
C ASN A 59 21.82 29.32 12.43
N SER A 60 21.15 30.33 11.87
CA SER A 60 19.75 30.22 11.43
C SER A 60 19.58 29.19 10.30
N GLU A 61 20.51 29.15 9.34
CA GLU A 61 20.46 28.17 8.25
C GLU A 61 20.81 26.75 8.74
N THR A 62 21.71 26.62 9.70
CA THR A 62 22.00 25.33 10.34
C THR A 62 20.76 24.81 11.05
N ALA A 63 20.06 25.65 11.81
CA ALA A 63 18.80 25.28 12.46
C ALA A 63 17.74 24.86 11.44
N ARG A 64 17.59 25.59 10.33
CA ARG A 64 16.66 25.26 9.24
C ARG A 64 17.00 23.91 8.59
N ARG A 65 18.28 23.62 8.34
CA ARG A 65 18.73 22.33 7.79
C ARG A 65 18.50 21.17 8.76
N ASN A 66 18.75 21.37 10.05
CA ASN A 66 18.48 20.37 11.07
C ASN A 66 16.99 20.04 11.17
N ALA A 67 16.12 21.05 11.09
CA ALA A 67 14.68 20.86 11.03
C ALA A 67 14.27 20.05 9.78
N PHE A 68 14.81 20.40 8.61
CA PHE A 68 14.59 19.64 7.38
C PHE A 68 15.04 18.17 7.49
N THR A 69 16.19 17.90 8.12
CA THR A 69 16.64 16.52 8.35
C THR A 69 15.66 15.73 9.23
N ALA A 70 15.10 16.35 10.27
CA ALA A 70 14.07 15.72 11.08
C ALA A 70 12.79 15.43 10.29
N GLU A 71 12.37 16.34 9.41
CA GLU A 71 11.24 16.12 8.50
C GLU A 71 11.50 14.97 7.52
N VAL A 72 12.71 14.88 6.96
CA VAL A 72 13.11 13.76 6.10
C VAL A 72 13.06 12.45 6.86
N GLN A 73 13.53 12.40 8.11
CA GLN A 73 13.44 11.20 8.93
C GLN A 73 11.98 10.77 9.15
N ASN A 74 11.09 11.71 9.44
CA ASN A 74 9.66 11.44 9.59
C ASN A 74 9.04 10.91 8.29
N TYR A 75 9.40 11.50 7.15
CA TYR A 75 8.97 11.04 5.83
C TYR A 75 9.45 9.60 5.56
N MET A 76 10.72 9.29 5.83
CA MET A 76 11.25 7.93 5.65
C MET A 76 10.57 6.90 6.57
N ASN A 77 10.27 7.30 7.81
CA ASN A 77 9.51 6.45 8.73
C ASN A 77 8.09 6.17 8.21
N CYS A 78 7.41 7.20 7.66
CA CYS A 78 6.12 7.05 7.02
C CYS A 78 6.19 6.05 5.85
N LEU A 79 7.15 6.23 4.93
CA LEU A 79 7.33 5.34 3.78
C LEU A 79 7.56 3.90 4.22
N SER A 80 8.39 3.69 5.24
CA SER A 80 8.70 2.35 5.75
C SER A 80 7.46 1.66 6.32
N GLN A 81 6.63 2.38 7.09
CA GLN A 81 5.39 1.83 7.64
C GLN A 81 4.38 1.51 6.54
N GLU A 82 4.28 2.39 5.55
CA GLU A 82 3.38 2.21 4.41
C GLU A 82 3.77 0.99 3.58
N ALA A 83 5.04 0.90 3.18
CA ALA A 83 5.56 -0.23 2.42
C ALA A 83 5.40 -1.56 3.18
N HIS A 84 5.55 -1.56 4.50
CA HIS A 84 5.34 -2.76 5.31
C HIS A 84 3.88 -3.22 5.29
N ARG A 85 2.93 -2.30 5.52
CA ARG A 85 1.49 -2.62 5.45
C ARG A 85 1.07 -3.09 4.05
N ASP A 86 1.57 -2.44 3.01
CA ASP A 86 1.29 -2.84 1.63
C ASP A 86 1.85 -4.23 1.33
N ALA A 87 3.08 -4.53 1.77
CA ALA A 87 3.68 -5.85 1.59
C ALA A 87 2.91 -6.96 2.32
N GLU A 88 2.45 -6.71 3.54
CA GLU A 88 1.59 -7.64 4.30
C GLU A 88 0.25 -7.87 3.58
N ALA A 89 -0.41 -6.80 3.13
CA ALA A 89 -1.67 -6.88 2.41
C ALA A 89 -1.53 -7.68 1.10
N ILE A 90 -0.47 -7.41 0.33
CA ILE A 90 -0.17 -8.13 -0.92
C ILE A 90 0.13 -9.60 -0.63
N SER A 91 0.96 -9.90 0.38
CA SER A 91 1.31 -11.29 0.72
C SER A 91 0.07 -12.09 1.13
N TYR A 92 -0.79 -11.50 1.96
CA TYR A 92 -2.06 -12.10 2.35
C TYR A 92 -2.96 -12.37 1.15
N MET A 93 -3.09 -11.40 0.23
CA MET A 93 -3.86 -11.57 -1.00
C MET A 93 -3.32 -12.70 -1.88
N ILE A 94 -2.00 -12.77 -2.08
CA ILE A 94 -1.36 -13.85 -2.87
C ILE A 94 -1.65 -15.21 -2.25
N THR A 95 -1.44 -15.36 -0.93
CA THR A 95 -1.68 -16.64 -0.24
C THR A 95 -3.14 -17.04 -0.33
N LYS A 96 -4.07 -16.10 -0.10
CA LYS A 96 -5.50 -16.37 -0.18
C LYS A 96 -5.92 -16.80 -1.58
N THR A 97 -5.50 -16.07 -2.63
CA THR A 97 -5.81 -16.41 -4.02
C THR A 97 -5.21 -17.76 -4.41
N ALA A 98 -3.97 -18.06 -3.97
CA ALA A 98 -3.36 -19.37 -4.23
C ALA A 98 -4.17 -20.52 -3.59
N GLN A 99 -4.63 -20.34 -2.34
CA GLN A 99 -5.47 -21.34 -1.68
C GLN A 99 -6.81 -21.52 -2.40
N GLU A 100 -7.47 -20.43 -2.78
CA GLU A 100 -8.72 -20.49 -3.55
C GLU A 100 -8.55 -21.23 -4.89
N MET A 101 -7.42 -21.04 -5.58
CA MET A 101 -7.10 -21.78 -6.80
C MET A 101 -6.87 -23.28 -6.54
N ILE A 102 -6.20 -23.63 -5.44
CA ILE A 102 -6.03 -25.03 -5.01
C ILE A 102 -7.39 -25.66 -4.75
N ASP A 103 -8.24 -25.01 -3.96
CA ASP A 103 -9.56 -25.53 -3.59
C ASP A 103 -10.45 -25.73 -4.82
N GLN A 104 -10.43 -24.78 -5.77
CA GLN A 104 -11.13 -24.91 -7.05
C GLN A 104 -10.59 -26.08 -7.89
N SER A 105 -9.27 -26.24 -7.95
CA SER A 105 -8.65 -27.35 -8.70
C SER A 105 -8.99 -28.71 -8.09
N MET A 106 -9.03 -28.83 -6.76
CA MET A 106 -9.41 -30.04 -6.05
C MET A 106 -10.89 -30.38 -6.23
N ALA A 107 -11.76 -29.37 -6.22
CA ALA A 107 -13.19 -29.54 -6.50
C ALA A 107 -13.46 -30.02 -7.94
N GLN A 108 -12.64 -29.58 -8.91
CA GLN A 108 -12.71 -30.05 -10.30
C GLN A 108 -12.10 -31.44 -10.50
N ALA A 109 -11.02 -31.77 -9.76
CA ALA A 109 -10.34 -33.05 -9.84
C ALA A 109 -11.11 -34.19 -9.14
N ASN A 110 -11.98 -33.86 -8.18
CA ASN A 110 -12.82 -34.81 -7.48
C ASN A 110 -14.31 -34.50 -7.75
N PRO A 111 -14.80 -34.65 -9.00
CA PRO A 111 -16.22 -34.54 -9.24
C PRO A 111 -16.90 -35.60 -8.38
N ALA A 112 -17.82 -35.18 -7.52
CA ALA A 112 -18.62 -36.08 -6.68
C ALA A 112 -19.03 -37.30 -7.50
N PRO A 113 -18.92 -38.53 -6.97
CA PRO A 113 -19.24 -39.73 -7.73
C PRO A 113 -20.64 -39.55 -8.29
N SER A 114 -20.72 -39.35 -9.61
CA SER A 114 -22.01 -39.34 -10.30
C SER A 114 -22.66 -40.66 -9.93
N GLY A 115 -23.84 -40.57 -9.31
CA GLY A 115 -24.54 -41.72 -8.75
C GLY A 115 -24.86 -42.74 -9.83
N TRP A 116 -23.90 -43.61 -10.13
CA TRP A 116 -24.07 -44.78 -10.96
C TRP A 116 -24.19 -45.98 -10.02
N GLY A 117 -25.45 -46.34 -9.77
CA GLY A 117 -25.85 -47.66 -9.31
C GLY A 117 -26.31 -47.71 -7.85
N THR A 118 -27.62 -47.81 -7.65
CA THR A 118 -28.35 -49.08 -7.41
C THR A 118 -29.83 -48.70 -7.28
N GLU A 119 -30.73 -49.18 -8.14
CA GLU A 119 -31.43 -50.43 -7.83
C GLU A 119 -31.70 -51.26 -9.09
N LYS A 120 -31.34 -52.54 -8.98
CA LYS A 120 -31.72 -53.61 -9.89
C LYS A 120 -33.05 -54.21 -9.45
N LYS A 121 -33.86 -54.58 -10.45
CA LYS A 121 -34.98 -55.54 -10.48
C LYS A 121 -36.32 -55.09 -9.92
#